data_AF-A0A060CA31-F1
#
_entry.id   AF-A0A060CA31-F1
#
_cell.length_a   1.000
_cell.length_b   1.000
_cell.length_c   1.000
_cell.angle_alpha   90.00
_cell.angle_beta   90.00
_cell.angle_gamma   90.00
#
_symmetry.space_group_name_H-M   'P 1'
#
loop_
_entity.id
_entity.type
_entity.pdbx_description
1 polymer ?
#
loop_
_entity_poly.entity_id
_entity_poly.type
_entity_poly.pdbx_seq_one_letter_code
_entity_poly.pdbx_strand_id
1 'polypeptide(L)'
;RIVYTAAPGEKVVIKGSEQIKSWQPVEGDVWKAVLPNSFFGSYNPYKETLGGDWFIYPADHALHPGDVYLNGKSFYEASSLEEVKHPQIRTEGYNPPWTKHPEKLPHPEDTVFQWYTESDEESTTIYANFQGKNPNEELTEINVRRSCFYPERTGRNYITVRGFEMAQAACPSDPPDRGPAGF
;
A
#
# COMPACT_ATOMS: atom_id res chain seq x y z
N ARG A 1 -25.32 11.39 -19.02
CA ARG A 1 -24.94 10.51 -17.89
C ARG A 1 -24.22 9.31 -18.48
N ILE A 2 -23.05 8.96 -17.97
CA ILE A 2 -22.27 7.77 -18.40
C ILE A 2 -22.31 6.76 -17.26
N VAL A 3 -22.67 5.51 -17.56
CA VAL A 3 -22.83 4.46 -16.54
C VAL A 3 -21.79 3.37 -16.78
N TYR A 4 -20.92 3.17 -15.79
CA TYR A 4 -20.03 2.02 -15.67
C TYR A 4 -20.69 1.07 -14.68
N THR A 5 -21.00 -0.16 -15.12
CA THR A 5 -21.66 -1.16 -14.29
C THR A 5 -21.07 -2.53 -14.55
N ALA A 6 -20.83 -3.29 -13.49
CA ALA A 6 -20.58 -4.72 -13.63
C ALA A 6 -21.80 -5.43 -14.23
N ALA A 7 -21.56 -6.51 -14.96
CA ALA A 7 -22.62 -7.35 -15.50
C ALA A 7 -23.41 -8.03 -14.36
N PRO A 8 -24.74 -8.24 -14.52
CA PRO A 8 -25.55 -8.84 -13.47
C PRO A 8 -25.04 -10.22 -13.05
N GLY A 9 -24.81 -10.41 -11.75
CA GLY A 9 -24.34 -11.68 -11.18
C GLY A 9 -22.83 -11.92 -11.30
N GLU A 10 -22.08 -11.05 -11.98
CA GLU A 10 -20.63 -11.17 -12.10
C GLU A 10 -19.89 -10.44 -10.98
N LYS A 11 -18.77 -11.03 -10.56
CA LYS A 11 -17.82 -10.36 -9.66
C LYS A 11 -16.75 -9.66 -10.51
N VAL A 12 -16.81 -8.33 -10.56
CA VAL A 12 -15.84 -7.50 -11.29
C VAL A 12 -15.00 -6.71 -10.29
N VAL A 13 -13.68 -6.83 -10.41
CA VAL A 13 -12.71 -6.17 -9.52
C VAL A 13 -11.82 -5.23 -10.32
N ILE A 14 -11.65 -4.01 -9.83
CA ILE A 14 -10.68 -3.03 -10.34
C ILE A 14 -9.60 -2.87 -9.26
N LYS A 15 -8.35 -3.16 -9.59
CA LYS A 15 -7.24 -3.07 -8.64
C LYS A 15 -6.21 -2.02 -9.06
N GLY A 16 -5.65 -1.32 -8.08
CA GLY A 16 -4.47 -0.49 -8.26
C GLY A 16 -3.13 -1.24 -8.14
N SER A 17 -3.18 -2.53 -7.82
CA SER A 17 -2.02 -3.39 -7.58
C SER A 17 -1.63 -4.27 -8.76
N GLU A 18 -0.45 -4.88 -8.68
CA GLU A 18 0.01 -5.94 -9.60
C GLU A 18 0.48 -7.16 -8.83
N GLN A 19 0.27 -8.36 -9.38
CA GLN A 19 0.81 -9.59 -8.83
C GLN A 19 2.31 -9.71 -9.14
N ILE A 20 3.12 -9.99 -8.11
CA ILE A 20 4.56 -10.15 -8.25
C ILE A 20 4.95 -11.61 -7.99
N LYS A 21 5.68 -12.20 -8.94
CA LYS A 21 6.19 -13.59 -8.90
C LYS A 21 7.71 -13.69 -9.06
N SER A 22 8.39 -12.55 -9.00
CA SER A 22 9.84 -12.43 -9.15
C SER A 22 10.53 -12.14 -7.81
N TRP A 23 9.92 -12.58 -6.70
CA TRP A 23 10.51 -12.43 -5.38
C TRP A 23 11.74 -13.32 -5.26
N GLN A 24 12.83 -12.76 -4.72
CA GLN A 24 14.08 -13.45 -4.47
C GLN A 24 14.27 -13.59 -2.96
N PRO A 25 14.71 -14.77 -2.47
CA PRO A 25 14.98 -14.94 -1.05
C PRO A 25 16.15 -14.04 -0.63
N VAL A 26 16.05 -13.45 0.56
CA VAL A 26 17.13 -12.67 1.17
C VAL A 26 17.71 -13.47 2.34
N GLU A 27 16.93 -13.63 3.41
CA GLU A 27 17.28 -14.44 4.58
C GLU A 27 16.04 -14.79 5.39
N GLY A 28 16.02 -15.98 6.00
CA GLY A 28 14.86 -16.47 6.75
C GLY A 28 13.58 -16.38 5.92
N ASP A 29 12.59 -15.65 6.45
CA ASP A 29 11.29 -15.43 5.82
C ASP A 29 11.22 -14.11 5.02
N VAL A 30 12.34 -13.43 4.85
CA VAL A 30 12.44 -12.16 4.11
C VAL A 30 12.76 -12.41 2.65
N TRP A 31 11.97 -11.79 1.78
CA TRP A 31 12.14 -11.80 0.34
C TRP A 31 12.22 -10.38 -0.20
N LYS A 32 12.77 -10.23 -1.40
CA LYS A 32 12.79 -8.95 -2.11
C LYS A 32 12.31 -9.04 -3.55
N ALA A 33 11.68 -8.00 -4.04
CA ALA A 33 11.39 -7.78 -5.44
C ALA A 33 12.13 -6.52 -5.90
N VAL A 34 12.85 -6.61 -7.04
CA VAL A 34 13.54 -5.47 -7.66
C VAL A 34 12.83 -5.16 -8.98
N LEU A 35 12.30 -3.96 -9.09
CA LEU A 35 11.53 -3.51 -10.25
C LEU A 35 12.16 -2.22 -10.82
N PRO A 36 12.24 -2.07 -12.15
CA PRO A 36 12.70 -0.82 -12.73
C PRO A 36 11.70 0.29 -12.42
N ASN A 37 12.18 1.53 -12.20
CA ASN A 37 11.30 2.68 -11.89
C ASN A 37 10.26 2.92 -13.00
N SER A 38 10.56 2.54 -14.25
CA SER A 38 9.63 2.59 -15.38
C SER A 38 8.38 1.73 -15.20
N PHE A 39 8.41 0.73 -14.32
CA PHE A 39 7.24 -0.09 -13.97
C PHE A 39 6.11 0.74 -13.35
N PHE A 40 6.46 1.77 -12.58
CA PHE A 40 5.51 2.66 -11.90
C PHE A 40 5.13 3.89 -12.74
N GLY A 41 5.82 4.14 -13.85
CA GLY A 41 5.59 5.31 -14.70
C GLY A 41 5.93 6.61 -13.98
N SER A 42 5.01 7.58 -14.00
CA SER A 42 5.22 8.91 -13.41
C SER A 42 4.93 8.99 -11.91
N TYR A 43 4.44 7.92 -11.29
CA TYR A 43 4.04 7.89 -9.89
C TYR A 43 4.50 6.58 -9.27
N ASN A 44 5.49 6.65 -8.37
CA ASN A 44 6.03 5.47 -7.70
C ASN A 44 5.60 5.43 -6.22
N PRO A 45 4.66 4.56 -5.83
CA PRO A 45 4.17 4.49 -4.46
C PRO A 45 5.24 4.21 -3.41
N TYR A 46 6.40 3.70 -3.82
CA TYR A 46 7.51 3.32 -2.93
C TYR A 46 8.60 4.38 -2.83
N LYS A 47 8.42 5.51 -3.53
CA LYS A 47 9.30 6.69 -3.48
C LYS A 47 8.57 7.93 -2.99
N GLU A 48 7.27 8.00 -3.24
CA GLU A 48 6.40 9.06 -2.73
C GLU A 48 6.21 8.94 -1.23
N THR A 49 6.22 10.06 -0.50
CA THR A 49 6.00 10.05 0.95
C THR A 49 4.62 10.56 1.32
N LEU A 50 4.01 9.91 2.30
CA LEU A 50 2.83 10.41 3.01
C LEU A 50 3.25 11.57 3.92
N GLY A 51 2.38 12.57 4.03
CA GLY A 51 2.65 13.78 4.79
C GLY A 51 1.58 14.85 4.59
N GLY A 52 1.87 16.05 5.08
CA GLY A 52 1.01 17.23 4.96
C GLY A 52 0.75 17.89 6.31
N ASP A 53 0.11 19.06 6.27
CA ASP A 53 -0.42 19.71 7.46
C ASP A 53 -1.32 18.67 8.15
N TRP A 54 -1.19 18.43 9.46
CA TRP A 54 -1.86 17.35 10.21
C TRP A 54 -1.32 15.92 10.10
N PHE A 55 -0.24 15.64 9.36
CA PHE A 55 0.44 14.34 9.46
C PHE A 55 1.39 14.34 10.68
N ILE A 56 0.99 13.70 11.78
CA ILE A 56 1.68 13.80 13.09
C ILE A 56 2.63 12.63 13.36
N TYR A 57 2.28 11.43 12.91
CA TYR A 57 3.03 10.20 13.19
C TYR A 57 3.13 9.31 11.94
N PRO A 58 4.21 8.53 11.82
CA PRO A 58 5.42 8.53 12.66
C PRO A 58 6.23 9.83 12.52
N ALA A 59 6.97 10.19 13.57
CA ALA A 59 7.72 11.46 13.62
C ALA A 59 9.21 11.31 13.23
N ASP A 60 9.70 10.08 13.19
CA ASP A 60 11.10 9.70 13.03
C ASP A 60 11.42 9.09 11.66
N HIS A 61 10.41 8.72 10.88
CA HIS A 61 10.54 8.21 9.52
C HIS A 61 9.36 8.62 8.66
N ALA A 62 9.56 8.56 7.33
CA ALA A 62 8.47 8.75 6.38
C ALA A 62 7.72 7.44 6.16
N LEU A 63 6.43 7.53 5.91
CA LEU A 63 5.63 6.45 5.35
C LEU A 63 5.39 6.69 3.87
N HIS A 64 5.05 5.64 3.14
CA HIS A 64 4.80 5.67 1.72
C HIS A 64 3.37 5.16 1.41
N PRO A 65 2.75 5.56 0.29
CA PRO A 65 1.46 5.04 -0.15
C PRO A 65 1.56 3.63 -0.77
N GLY A 66 2.78 3.09 -0.89
CA GLY A 66 3.03 1.70 -1.24
C GLY A 66 2.45 0.73 -0.20
N ASP A 67 2.30 -0.53 -0.61
CA ASP A 67 1.84 -1.61 0.27
C ASP A 67 2.21 -2.97 -0.36
N VAL A 68 2.26 -4.01 0.46
CA VAL A 68 2.45 -5.40 0.05
C VAL A 68 1.28 -6.23 0.57
N TYR A 69 0.72 -7.06 -0.28
CA TYR A 69 -0.42 -7.90 0.05
C TYR A 69 -0.09 -9.37 -0.10
N LEU A 70 -0.50 -10.17 0.88
CA LEU A 70 -0.47 -11.63 0.80
C LEU A 70 -1.89 -12.17 0.93
N ASN A 71 -2.39 -12.82 -0.13
CA ASN A 71 -3.74 -13.36 -0.19
C ASN A 71 -4.82 -12.32 0.19
N GLY A 72 -4.61 -11.08 -0.25
CA GLY A 72 -5.50 -9.95 0.00
C GLY A 72 -5.28 -9.20 1.32
N LYS A 73 -4.34 -9.64 2.17
CA LYS A 73 -4.03 -9.01 3.45
C LYS A 73 -2.83 -8.07 3.34
N SER A 74 -2.99 -6.81 3.71
CA SER A 74 -1.94 -5.78 3.70
C SER A 74 -0.88 -6.03 4.76
N PHE A 75 0.32 -5.52 4.51
CA PHE A 75 1.45 -5.57 5.44
C PHE A 75 1.58 -4.22 6.14
N TYR A 76 2.36 -4.19 7.22
CA TYR A 76 2.76 -2.96 7.88
C TYR A 76 4.06 -2.45 7.28
N GLU A 77 4.14 -1.16 6.97
CA GLU A 77 5.41 -0.54 6.60
C GLU A 77 6.33 -0.48 7.83
N ALA A 78 7.57 -0.89 7.63
CA ALA A 78 8.63 -0.87 8.63
C ALA A 78 9.57 0.32 8.41
N SER A 79 10.20 0.79 9.48
CA SER A 79 11.14 1.92 9.42
C SER A 79 12.49 1.56 8.79
N SER A 80 12.83 0.26 8.75
CA SER A 80 14.10 -0.24 8.24
C SER A 80 14.03 -1.71 7.83
N LEU A 81 14.99 -2.15 7.01
CA LEU A 81 15.14 -3.56 6.64
C LEU A 81 15.37 -4.47 7.86
N GLU A 82 16.05 -3.99 8.90
CA GLU A 82 16.29 -4.77 10.13
C GLU A 82 14.99 -5.06 10.88
N GLU A 83 14.02 -4.14 10.87
CA GLU A 83 12.71 -4.36 11.46
C GLU A 83 11.90 -5.40 10.66
N VAL A 84 12.01 -5.41 9.33
CA VAL A 84 11.43 -6.47 8.47
C VAL A 84 12.01 -7.85 8.77
N LYS A 85 13.32 -7.93 9.05
CA LYS A 85 14.01 -9.19 9.40
C LYS A 85 13.65 -9.69 10.79
N HIS A 86 13.40 -8.77 11.73
CA HIS A 86 13.13 -9.09 13.13
C HIS A 86 11.80 -8.48 13.62
N PRO A 87 10.68 -8.77 12.96
CA PRO A 87 9.44 -8.08 13.22
C PRO A 87 8.88 -8.49 14.58
N GLN A 88 8.33 -7.53 15.31
CA GLN A 88 7.78 -7.74 16.65
C GLN A 88 6.27 -7.56 16.63
N ILE A 89 5.57 -8.37 17.44
CA ILE A 89 4.14 -8.18 17.68
C ILE A 89 3.96 -6.84 18.41
N ARG A 90 3.15 -5.96 17.83
CA ARG A 90 2.68 -4.72 18.46
C ARG A 90 1.25 -4.89 18.92
N THR A 91 0.95 -4.48 20.14
CA THR A 91 -0.41 -4.52 20.69
C THR A 91 -1.14 -3.18 20.63
N GLU A 92 -0.40 -2.10 20.32
CA GLU A 92 -0.88 -0.72 20.37
C GLU A 92 -0.35 0.07 19.17
N GLY A 93 -1.13 1.04 18.69
CA GLY A 93 -0.77 1.94 17.60
C GLY A 93 -0.25 3.31 18.07
N TYR A 94 -0.06 4.22 17.13
CA TYR A 94 0.22 5.63 17.45
C TYR A 94 -1.04 6.31 17.97
N ASN A 95 -0.94 6.97 19.13
CA ASN A 95 -2.03 7.75 19.69
C ASN A 95 -1.90 9.20 19.24
N PRO A 96 -2.98 9.85 18.78
CA PRO A 96 -2.93 11.26 18.50
C PRO A 96 -2.69 12.07 19.79
N PRO A 97 -2.08 13.27 19.72
CA PRO A 97 -1.68 14.03 20.92
C PRO A 97 -2.82 14.39 21.88
N TRP A 98 -4.07 14.37 21.41
CA TRP A 98 -5.27 14.66 22.22
C TRP A 98 -5.87 13.44 22.93
N THR A 99 -5.38 12.22 22.69
CA THR A 99 -5.83 11.00 23.35
C THR A 99 -4.83 10.56 24.42
N LYS A 100 -5.32 10.19 25.62
CA LYS A 100 -4.49 9.78 26.77
C LYS A 100 -4.48 8.27 27.04
N HIS A 101 -5.18 7.49 26.23
CA HIS A 101 -5.28 6.04 26.38
C HIS A 101 -4.67 5.36 25.16
N PRO A 102 -3.95 4.25 25.34
CA PRO A 102 -3.42 3.48 24.22
C PRO A 102 -4.54 2.87 23.38
N GLU A 103 -4.48 3.10 22.07
CA GLU A 103 -5.34 2.44 21.10
C GLU A 103 -4.79 1.05 20.77
N LYS A 104 -5.54 0.02 21.19
CA LYS A 104 -5.17 -1.38 20.93
C LYS A 104 -5.37 -1.71 19.46
N LEU A 105 -4.41 -2.43 18.89
CA LEU A 105 -4.54 -2.98 17.56
C LEU A 105 -5.55 -4.16 17.59
N PRO A 106 -6.50 -4.22 16.64
CA PRO A 106 -7.50 -5.29 16.60
C PRO A 106 -6.90 -6.66 16.27
N HIS A 107 -5.79 -6.68 15.50
CA HIS A 107 -5.08 -7.89 15.07
C HIS A 107 -3.56 -7.75 15.31
N PRO A 108 -3.09 -7.82 16.57
CA PRO A 108 -1.67 -7.73 16.90
C PRO A 108 -0.80 -8.75 16.16
N GLU A 109 -1.32 -9.95 15.91
CA GLU A 109 -0.65 -11.03 15.20
C GLU A 109 -0.31 -10.68 13.74
N ASP A 110 -0.94 -9.65 13.18
CA ASP A 110 -0.71 -9.22 11.81
C ASP A 110 0.48 -8.27 11.68
N THR A 111 0.93 -7.70 12.79
CA THR A 111 1.98 -6.69 12.82
C THR A 111 3.37 -7.23 12.49
N VAL A 112 3.51 -8.55 12.41
CA VAL A 112 4.75 -9.21 11.99
C VAL A 112 4.91 -9.30 10.46
N PHE A 113 3.82 -9.12 9.71
CA PHE A 113 3.87 -9.00 8.25
C PHE A 113 4.30 -7.59 7.90
N GLN A 114 5.60 -7.43 7.66
CA GLN A 114 6.21 -6.13 7.45
C GLN A 114 6.86 -6.01 6.08
N TRP A 115 6.89 -4.79 5.55
CA TRP A 115 7.59 -4.46 4.31
C TRP A 115 8.41 -3.17 4.46
N TYR A 116 9.46 -3.05 3.64
CA TYR A 116 10.34 -1.88 3.57
C TYR A 116 10.75 -1.65 2.12
N THR A 117 11.09 -0.41 1.76
CA THR A 117 11.51 -0.08 0.39
C THR A 117 12.77 0.76 0.33
N GLU A 118 13.57 0.53 -0.70
CA GLU A 118 14.70 1.35 -1.10
C GLU A 118 14.55 1.65 -2.60
N SER A 119 14.61 2.92 -2.98
CA SER A 119 14.57 3.32 -4.40
C SER A 119 15.81 4.14 -4.75
N ASP A 120 16.43 3.81 -5.88
CA ASP A 120 17.51 4.60 -6.48
C ASP A 120 17.01 5.28 -7.77
N GLU A 121 17.93 5.75 -8.61
CA GLU A 121 17.59 6.43 -9.87
C GLU A 121 16.99 5.48 -10.92
N GLU A 122 17.35 4.19 -10.90
CA GLU A 122 17.00 3.21 -11.92
C GLU A 122 15.89 2.24 -11.46
N SER A 123 15.90 1.88 -10.17
CA SER A 123 15.11 0.78 -9.64
C SER A 123 14.52 1.06 -8.26
N THR A 124 13.49 0.27 -7.93
CA THR A 124 12.83 0.19 -6.64
C THR A 124 12.97 -1.24 -6.13
N THR A 125 13.50 -1.40 -4.92
CA THR A 125 13.59 -2.68 -4.22
C THR A 125 12.60 -2.68 -3.05
N ILE A 126 11.71 -3.67 -3.04
CA ILE A 126 10.72 -3.88 -1.99
C ILE A 126 11.12 -5.14 -1.24
N TYR A 127 11.28 -5.03 0.08
CA TYR A 127 11.54 -6.15 0.99
C TYR A 127 10.28 -6.46 1.77
N ALA A 128 9.98 -7.73 2.02
CA ALA A 128 8.85 -8.12 2.83
C ALA A 128 9.10 -9.44 3.55
N ASN A 129 8.55 -9.57 4.77
CA ASN A 129 8.60 -10.79 5.56
C ASN A 129 7.31 -11.59 5.42
N PHE A 130 7.40 -12.75 4.78
CA PHE A 130 6.25 -13.59 4.43
C PHE A 130 5.93 -14.67 5.45
N GLN A 131 6.62 -14.68 6.61
CA GLN A 131 6.32 -15.55 7.75
C GLN A 131 6.21 -17.05 7.37
N GLY A 132 7.22 -17.55 6.66
CA GLY A 132 7.34 -18.95 6.24
C GLY A 132 6.66 -19.31 4.92
N LYS A 133 5.99 -18.36 4.26
CA LYS A 133 5.31 -18.60 2.98
C LYS A 133 6.18 -18.23 1.79
N ASN A 134 6.04 -18.99 0.70
CA ASN A 134 6.68 -18.67 -0.57
C ASN A 134 5.84 -17.65 -1.35
N PRO A 135 6.28 -16.38 -1.47
CA PRO A 135 5.49 -15.34 -2.12
C PRO A 135 5.29 -15.56 -3.62
N ASN A 136 6.11 -16.41 -4.26
CA ASN A 136 5.96 -16.75 -5.67
C ASN A 136 4.92 -17.85 -5.93
N GLU A 137 4.51 -18.59 -4.89
CA GLU A 137 3.46 -19.61 -4.95
C GLU A 137 2.10 -19.07 -4.48
N GLU A 138 2.12 -18.11 -3.55
CA GLU A 138 0.94 -17.43 -3.02
C GLU A 138 0.46 -16.28 -3.92
N LEU A 139 -0.73 -15.74 -3.63
CA LEU A 139 -1.18 -14.49 -4.26
C LEU A 139 -0.51 -13.30 -3.57
N THR A 140 0.65 -12.90 -4.08
CA THR A 140 1.37 -11.71 -3.60
C THR A 140 1.18 -10.54 -4.54
N GLU A 141 0.69 -9.42 -4.04
CA GLU A 141 0.43 -8.21 -4.81
C GLU A 141 1.14 -7.00 -4.19
N ILE A 142 1.43 -5.99 -4.99
CA ILE A 142 2.01 -4.73 -4.54
C ILE A 142 1.21 -3.55 -5.10
N ASN A 143 1.12 -2.44 -4.38
CA ASN A 143 0.51 -1.21 -4.90
C ASN A 143 1.30 -0.66 -6.09
N VAL A 144 0.62 -0.20 -7.15
CA VAL A 144 1.28 0.39 -8.33
C VAL A 144 0.64 1.72 -8.72
N ARG A 145 -0.70 1.76 -8.76
CA ARG A 145 -1.46 2.88 -9.28
C ARG A 145 -2.08 3.70 -8.15
N ARG A 146 -2.10 5.02 -8.36
CA ARG A 146 -2.64 5.99 -7.41
C ARG A 146 -4.12 5.80 -7.06
N SER A 147 -4.95 5.46 -8.06
CA SER A 147 -6.41 5.40 -7.91
C SER A 147 -6.98 4.26 -8.75
N CYS A 148 -8.14 3.72 -8.37
CA CYS A 148 -8.84 2.70 -9.16
C CYS A 148 -9.72 3.31 -10.25
N PHE A 149 -10.47 4.36 -9.92
CA PHE A 149 -11.38 5.02 -10.87
C PHE A 149 -11.43 6.52 -10.59
N TYR A 150 -10.61 7.29 -11.31
CA TYR A 150 -10.56 8.73 -11.14
C TYR A 150 -10.30 9.46 -12.46
N PRO A 151 -11.02 10.57 -12.77
CA PRO A 151 -10.77 11.33 -13.98
C PRO A 151 -9.52 12.22 -13.83
N GLU A 152 -8.64 12.21 -14.82
CA GLU A 152 -7.48 13.12 -14.86
C GLU A 152 -7.84 14.60 -15.02
N ARG A 153 -9.05 14.90 -15.50
CA ARG A 153 -9.52 16.26 -15.74
C ARG A 153 -10.77 16.54 -14.91
N THR A 154 -10.87 17.76 -14.40
CA THR A 154 -12.07 18.24 -13.70
C THR A 154 -13.26 18.43 -14.66
N GLY A 155 -14.46 18.62 -14.10
CA GLY A 155 -15.67 18.86 -14.90
C GLY A 155 -16.22 17.64 -15.64
N ARG A 156 -15.76 16.42 -15.30
CA ARG A 156 -16.30 15.15 -15.83
C ARG A 156 -17.55 14.76 -15.07
N ASN A 157 -18.64 15.42 -15.42
CA ASN A 157 -19.91 15.34 -14.69
C ASN A 157 -20.77 14.15 -15.12
N TYR A 158 -21.79 13.84 -14.30
CA TYR A 158 -22.84 12.84 -14.60
C TYR A 158 -22.33 11.41 -14.85
N ILE A 159 -21.35 10.95 -14.05
CA ILE A 159 -20.88 9.57 -14.07
C ILE A 159 -21.62 8.75 -13.02
N THR A 160 -21.90 7.49 -13.31
CA THR A 160 -22.40 6.50 -12.34
C THR A 160 -21.51 5.29 -12.40
N VAL A 161 -21.04 4.85 -11.23
CA VAL A 161 -20.17 3.69 -11.05
C VAL A 161 -20.90 2.74 -10.11
N ARG A 162 -21.10 1.48 -10.53
CA ARG A 162 -21.94 0.53 -9.78
C ARG A 162 -21.48 -0.91 -9.95
N GLY A 163 -21.45 -1.66 -8.85
CA GLY A 163 -21.27 -3.12 -8.87
C GLY A 163 -19.84 -3.61 -9.00
N PHE A 164 -18.84 -2.75 -8.80
CA PHE A 164 -17.43 -3.15 -8.80
C PHE A 164 -16.91 -3.29 -7.37
N GLU A 165 -16.04 -4.27 -7.15
CA GLU A 165 -15.05 -4.22 -6.06
C GLU A 165 -13.89 -3.35 -6.54
N MET A 166 -13.44 -2.39 -5.72
CA MET A 166 -12.26 -1.58 -6.01
C MET A 166 -11.31 -1.67 -4.83
N ALA A 167 -10.04 -1.97 -5.07
CA ALA A 167 -9.09 -2.26 -4.00
C ALA A 167 -7.64 -1.90 -4.36
N GLN A 168 -6.81 -1.78 -3.32
CA GLN A 168 -5.35 -1.69 -3.42
C GLN A 168 -4.90 -0.51 -4.29
N ALA A 169 -5.35 0.69 -3.93
CA ALA A 169 -4.93 1.94 -4.56
C ALA A 169 -3.93 2.68 -3.66
N ALA A 170 -2.85 3.19 -4.25
CA ALA A 170 -1.84 3.98 -3.56
C ALA A 170 -2.26 5.45 -3.47
N CYS A 171 -3.29 5.74 -2.68
CA CYS A 171 -3.77 7.11 -2.52
C CYS A 171 -2.78 7.93 -1.67
N PRO A 172 -2.34 9.12 -2.11
CA PRO A 172 -1.56 10.01 -1.26
C PRO A 172 -2.43 10.59 -0.14
N SER A 173 -1.77 11.16 0.87
CA SER A 173 -2.41 11.96 1.91
C SER A 173 -3.21 13.12 1.32
N ASP A 174 -4.42 13.36 1.85
CA ASP A 174 -5.39 14.34 1.35
C ASP A 174 -5.87 15.30 2.46
N PRO A 175 -4.96 16.07 3.09
CA PRO A 175 -5.36 17.11 4.03
C PRO A 175 -6.10 18.26 3.32
N PRO A 176 -6.97 19.03 4.00
CA PRO A 176 -7.78 20.09 3.40
C PRO A 176 -7.04 21.16 2.58
N ASP A 177 -5.75 21.35 2.82
CA ASP A 177 -4.86 22.29 2.12
C ASP A 177 -4.24 21.70 0.84
N ARG A 178 -4.23 20.36 0.69
CA ARG A 178 -3.94 19.68 -0.58
C ARG A 178 -5.23 19.43 -1.35
N GLY A 179 -5.17 19.61 -2.67
CA GLY A 179 -6.30 19.28 -3.54
C GLY A 179 -6.59 17.76 -3.53
N PRO A 180 -7.83 17.34 -3.86
CA PRO A 180 -8.33 16.00 -3.58
C PRO A 180 -7.48 14.90 -4.20
N ALA A 181 -7.08 13.93 -3.38
CA ALA A 181 -6.47 12.68 -3.81
C ALA A 181 -7.59 11.72 -4.23
N GLY A 182 -7.73 11.48 -5.53
CA GLY A 182 -8.73 10.56 -6.06
C GLY A 182 -8.65 9.14 -5.47
N PHE A 183 -9.82 8.50 -5.28
CA PHE A 183 -9.98 7.11 -4.85
C PHE A 183 -9.95 6.13 -6.05
#